data_AF-A0A0A3I712-F1
#
_entry.id   AF-A0A0A3I712-F1
#
_cell.length_a   1.000
_cell.length_b   1.000
_cell.length_c   1.000
_cell.angle_alpha   90.00
_cell.angle_beta   90.00
_cell.angle_gamma   90.00
#
_symmetry.space_group_name_H-M   'P 1'
#
loop_
_entity.id
_entity.type
_entity.pdbx_description
1 polymer ?
#
loop_
_entity_poly.entity_id
_entity_poly.type
_entity_poly.pdbx_seq_one_letter_code
_entity_poly.pdbx_strand_id
1 'polypeptide(L)'
;MQDIISVERSLLYIQQHHVELFNCTAHEMKEFEYLIKNGGLNENDAWIIAFNIWLLLIPDKNDIIYSAEKTLYYPANFLIMNELVLNYSFKQFKRNHHQKRTIFIVALSIANGINQWIYLVMEKYNLMDLYERNKARRYFDSHLGNPEEIKILAENQARFVKASVKELKTNSFNQMIKNCCDEAINISMQYSHI
;
A
#
# COMPACT_ATOMS: atom_id res chain seq x y z
N MET A 1 8.67 14.12 0.91
CA MET A 1 8.17 12.98 1.71
C MET A 1 7.58 13.38 3.06
N GLN A 2 8.20 14.30 3.83
CA GLN A 2 7.74 14.66 5.19
C GLN A 2 6.26 15.06 5.33
N ASP A 3 5.62 15.62 4.30
CA ASP A 3 4.19 16.02 4.35
C ASP A 3 3.22 15.00 3.73
N ILE A 4 3.71 13.89 3.18
CA ILE A 4 2.88 12.89 2.47
C ILE A 4 2.30 11.89 3.47
N ILE A 5 3.13 11.41 4.39
CA ILE A 5 2.78 10.37 5.37
C ILE A 5 2.43 11.03 6.68
N SER A 6 1.25 10.70 7.22
CA SER A 6 0.79 11.18 8.53
C SER A 6 -0.02 10.10 9.24
N VAL A 7 -0.32 10.32 10.53
CA VAL A 7 -1.19 9.43 11.32
C VAL A 7 -2.58 9.34 10.71
N GLU A 8 -3.13 10.46 10.25
CA GLU A 8 -4.48 10.57 9.68
C GLU A 8 -4.63 9.82 8.36
N ARG A 9 -3.54 9.69 7.60
CA ARG A 9 -3.51 8.99 6.31
C ARG A 9 -3.18 7.50 6.45
N SER A 10 -2.76 7.04 7.61
CA SER A 10 -2.59 5.62 7.88
C SER A 10 -3.93 4.90 7.92
N LEU A 11 -3.95 3.65 7.44
CA LEU A 11 -5.08 2.74 7.61
C LEU A 11 -5.02 2.00 8.96
N LEU A 12 -3.88 2.11 9.64
CA LEU A 12 -3.57 1.44 10.87
C LEU A 12 -3.62 2.45 12.03
N TYR A 13 -3.98 1.97 13.21
CA TYR A 13 -3.89 2.74 14.43
C TYR A 13 -2.42 2.87 14.83
N ILE A 14 -1.87 4.07 14.70
CA ILE A 14 -0.46 4.35 14.91
C ILE A 14 -0.25 5.64 15.72
N GLN A 15 0.97 5.80 16.20
CA GLN A 15 1.46 7.01 16.84
C GLN A 15 2.48 7.72 15.95
N GLN A 16 2.69 9.02 16.20
CA GLN A 16 3.60 9.88 15.42
C GLN A 16 5.01 9.32 15.26
N HIS A 17 5.55 8.66 16.30
CA HIS A 17 6.90 8.06 16.24
C HIS A 17 7.05 7.01 15.13
N HIS A 18 5.96 6.37 14.69
CA HIS A 18 5.98 5.43 13.56
C HIS A 18 6.22 6.17 12.23
N VAL A 19 5.56 7.32 12.07
CA VAL A 19 5.73 8.19 10.89
C VAL A 19 7.16 8.72 10.84
N GLU A 20 7.67 9.18 11.98
CA GLU A 20 9.06 9.65 12.12
C GLU A 20 10.06 8.55 11.76
N LEU A 21 9.88 7.34 12.28
CA LEU A 21 10.77 6.21 11.99
C LEU A 21 10.75 5.81 10.51
N PHE A 22 9.58 5.82 9.88
CA PHE A 22 9.49 5.58 8.44
C PHE A 22 10.17 6.67 7.63
N ASN A 23 9.92 7.95 7.96
CA ASN A 23 10.54 9.08 7.28
C ASN A 23 12.07 9.07 7.41
N CYS A 24 12.61 8.74 8.60
CA CYS A 24 14.04 8.55 8.79
C CYS A 24 14.58 7.40 7.94
N THR A 25 13.87 6.26 7.92
CA THR A 25 14.26 5.10 7.09
C THR A 25 14.27 5.45 5.61
N ALA A 26 13.25 6.14 5.13
CA ALA A 26 13.14 6.52 3.73
C ALA A 26 14.20 7.57 3.34
N HIS A 27 14.55 8.48 4.26
CA HIS A 27 15.66 9.42 4.04
C HIS A 27 17.03 8.72 3.96
N GLU A 28 17.28 7.74 4.83
CA GLU A 28 18.49 6.91 4.82
C GLU A 28 18.61 6.05 3.55
N MET A 29 17.48 5.74 2.91
CA MET A 29 17.34 4.77 1.82
C MET A 29 16.75 5.41 0.55
N LYS A 30 17.03 6.70 0.35
CA LYS A 30 16.48 7.51 -0.75
C LYS A 30 16.79 6.95 -2.14
N GLU A 31 17.87 6.18 -2.27
CA GLU A 31 18.26 5.51 -3.51
C GLU A 31 17.21 4.50 -4.00
N PHE A 32 16.28 4.07 -3.16
CA PHE A 32 15.19 3.16 -3.54
C PHE A 32 13.86 3.86 -3.83
N GLU A 33 13.78 5.20 -3.75
CA GLU A 33 12.54 5.95 -4.02
C GLU A 33 11.97 5.70 -5.42
N TYR A 34 12.82 5.39 -6.41
CA TYR A 34 12.43 5.09 -7.80
C TYR A 34 11.50 3.87 -7.95
N LEU A 35 11.40 3.03 -6.91
CA LEU A 35 10.51 1.87 -6.90
C LEU A 35 9.04 2.29 -6.82
N ILE A 36 8.75 3.45 -6.24
CA ILE A 36 7.39 3.99 -6.12
C ILE A 36 7.05 4.72 -7.41
N LYS A 37 5.95 4.31 -8.04
CA LYS A 37 5.47 4.89 -9.31
C LYS A 37 3.96 5.11 -9.29
N ASN A 38 3.50 5.97 -10.18
CA ASN A 38 2.07 6.11 -10.47
C ASN A 38 1.48 4.78 -10.99
N GLY A 39 0.24 4.52 -10.63
CA GLY A 39 -0.52 3.32 -10.98
C GLY A 39 -2.01 3.64 -10.87
N GLY A 40 -2.79 2.81 -10.19
CA GLY A 40 -4.22 3.06 -9.97
C GLY A 40 -4.50 4.29 -9.10
N LEU A 41 -3.50 4.70 -8.32
CA LEU A 41 -3.41 5.92 -7.52
C LEU A 41 -2.13 6.68 -7.88
N ASN A 42 -2.06 7.95 -7.46
CA ASN A 42 -0.86 8.76 -7.62
C ASN A 42 0.30 8.30 -6.70
N GLU A 43 1.48 8.82 -6.97
CA GLU A 43 2.71 8.50 -6.26
C GLU A 43 2.65 8.79 -4.75
N ASN A 44 2.00 9.88 -4.33
CA ASN A 44 1.86 10.22 -2.90
C ASN A 44 1.02 9.18 -2.16
N ASP A 45 -0.06 8.72 -2.79
CA ASP A 45 -0.90 7.65 -2.23
C ASP A 45 -0.15 6.30 -2.22
N ALA A 46 0.72 6.05 -3.20
CA ALA A 46 1.59 4.87 -3.20
C ALA A 46 2.59 4.87 -2.04
N TRP A 47 3.13 6.03 -1.66
CA TRP A 47 3.94 6.18 -0.44
C TRP A 47 3.17 5.85 0.84
N ILE A 48 1.88 6.21 0.90
CA ILE A 48 1.02 5.87 2.04
C ILE A 48 0.77 4.36 2.07
N ILE A 49 0.56 3.71 0.92
CA ILE A 49 0.48 2.24 0.84
C ILE A 49 1.78 1.61 1.34
N ALA A 50 2.94 2.11 0.91
CA ALA A 50 4.25 1.62 1.35
C ALA A 50 4.44 1.72 2.85
N PHE A 51 4.04 2.85 3.45
CA PHE A 51 4.09 3.02 4.89
C PHE A 51 3.23 1.99 5.63
N ASN A 52 1.99 1.76 5.18
CA ASN A 52 1.11 0.76 5.79
C ASN A 52 1.67 -0.66 5.66
N ILE A 53 2.29 -1.02 4.52
CA ILE A 53 2.93 -2.33 4.34
C ILE A 53 4.16 -2.47 5.22
N TRP A 54 5.00 -1.43 5.29
CA TRP A 54 6.21 -1.42 6.12
C TRP A 54 5.86 -1.67 7.59
N LEU A 55 4.80 -1.02 8.08
CA LEU A 55 4.26 -1.25 9.43
C LEU A 55 3.85 -2.69 9.69
N LEU A 56 3.29 -3.38 8.69
CA LEU A 56 2.92 -4.80 8.82
C LEU A 56 4.12 -5.75 8.80
N LEU A 57 5.24 -5.32 8.22
CA LEU A 57 6.47 -6.11 8.07
C LEU A 57 7.44 -5.94 9.24
N ILE A 58 7.47 -4.79 9.91
CA ILE A 58 8.33 -4.61 11.07
C ILE A 58 7.92 -5.56 12.21
N PRO A 59 8.86 -5.98 13.08
CA PRO A 59 8.55 -6.87 14.20
C PRO A 59 7.44 -6.29 15.09
N ASP A 60 6.54 -7.16 15.57
CA ASP A 60 5.34 -6.84 16.36
C ASP A 60 5.68 -6.30 17.78
N LYS A 61 6.45 -5.22 17.86
CA LYS A 61 6.75 -4.53 19.13
C LYS A 61 5.62 -3.59 19.56
N ASN A 62 4.73 -3.23 18.63
CA ASN A 62 3.57 -2.38 18.86
C ASN A 62 2.35 -3.13 18.30
N ASP A 63 1.27 -3.23 19.07
CA ASP A 63 -0.01 -3.80 18.62
C ASP A 63 -0.60 -2.92 17.51
N ILE A 64 -0.17 -3.13 16.27
CA ILE A 64 -0.65 -2.40 15.10
C ILE A 64 -2.01 -3.00 14.71
N ILE A 65 -3.08 -2.29 15.05
CA ILE A 65 -4.47 -2.69 14.79
C ILE A 65 -5.01 -1.84 13.64
N TYR A 66 -5.93 -2.39 12.85
CA TYR A 66 -6.68 -1.62 11.86
C TYR A 66 -7.48 -0.48 12.50
N SER A 67 -7.47 0.71 11.89
CA SER A 67 -8.29 1.84 12.35
C SER A 67 -9.76 1.62 12.00
N ALA A 68 -10.60 1.36 13.01
CA ALA A 68 -12.03 1.09 12.83
C ALA A 68 -12.75 2.21 12.07
N GLU A 69 -12.43 3.48 12.34
CA GLU A 69 -13.03 4.62 11.64
C GLU A 69 -12.70 4.61 10.14
N LYS A 70 -11.44 4.32 9.78
CA LYS A 70 -10.99 4.33 8.39
C LYS A 70 -11.60 3.19 7.57
N THR A 71 -12.05 2.10 8.21
CA THR A 71 -12.74 1.00 7.50
C THR A 71 -14.03 1.45 6.81
N LEU A 72 -14.68 2.49 7.33
CA LEU A 72 -15.91 3.05 6.75
C LEU A 72 -15.64 3.76 5.41
N TYR A 73 -14.48 4.40 5.27
CA TYR A 73 -14.13 5.21 4.11
C TYR A 73 -13.29 4.46 3.07
N TYR A 74 -12.53 3.45 3.50
CA TYR A 74 -11.54 2.76 2.67
C TYR A 74 -11.72 1.24 2.59
N PRO A 75 -12.94 0.69 2.46
CA PRO A 75 -13.16 -0.76 2.49
C PRO A 75 -12.38 -1.51 1.40
N ALA A 76 -12.11 -0.88 0.25
CA ALA A 76 -11.25 -1.48 -0.77
C ALA A 76 -9.81 -1.70 -0.28
N ASN A 77 -9.25 -0.72 0.42
CA ASN A 77 -7.90 -0.85 0.96
C ASN A 77 -7.86 -1.93 2.02
N PHE A 78 -8.83 -1.97 2.94
CA PHE A 78 -8.87 -3.03 3.96
C PHE A 78 -9.03 -4.42 3.35
N LEU A 79 -9.83 -4.57 2.29
CA LEU A 79 -9.90 -5.83 1.53
C LEU A 79 -8.51 -6.23 1.01
N ILE A 80 -7.81 -5.32 0.32
CA ILE A 80 -6.47 -5.59 -0.23
C ILE A 80 -5.46 -5.91 0.89
N MET A 81 -5.46 -5.14 1.97
CA MET A 81 -4.55 -5.36 3.11
C MET A 81 -4.83 -6.69 3.80
N ASN A 82 -6.09 -7.08 3.94
CA ASN A 82 -6.47 -8.39 4.49
C ASN A 82 -5.97 -9.55 3.62
N GLU A 83 -6.11 -9.45 2.31
CA GLU A 83 -5.58 -10.45 1.38
C GLU A 83 -4.04 -10.49 1.40
N LEU A 84 -3.39 -9.33 1.52
CA LEU A 84 -1.94 -9.24 1.67
C LEU A 84 -1.44 -9.97 2.92
N VAL A 85 -2.02 -9.70 4.09
CA VAL A 85 -1.58 -10.35 5.34
C VAL A 85 -1.88 -11.84 5.36
N LEU A 86 -2.86 -12.31 4.56
CA LEU A 86 -3.17 -13.72 4.40
C LEU A 86 -2.27 -14.42 3.38
N ASN A 87 -1.67 -13.67 2.45
CA ASN A 87 -0.82 -14.19 1.37
C ASN A 87 0.39 -14.97 1.89
N TYR A 88 0.67 -16.10 1.25
CA TYR A 88 1.75 -17.02 1.64
C TYR A 88 3.14 -16.38 1.54
N SER A 89 3.46 -15.73 0.41
CA SER A 89 4.76 -15.10 0.17
C SER A 89 5.01 -13.95 1.14
N PHE A 90 3.97 -13.16 1.44
CA PHE A 90 4.05 -12.10 2.45
C PHE A 90 4.35 -12.67 3.85
N LYS A 91 3.59 -13.68 4.29
CA LYS A 91 3.82 -14.36 5.57
C LYS A 91 5.21 -15.00 5.65
N GLN A 92 5.65 -15.63 4.58
CA GLN A 92 6.97 -16.26 4.51
C GLN A 92 8.07 -15.20 4.63
N PHE A 93 7.96 -14.09 3.90
CA PHE A 93 8.90 -12.97 4.03
C PHE A 93 8.91 -12.41 5.46
N LYS A 94 7.75 -12.11 6.05
CA LYS A 94 7.66 -11.57 7.43
C LYS A 94 8.34 -12.47 8.48
N ARG A 95 8.27 -13.80 8.31
CA ARG A 95 8.87 -14.78 9.24
C ARG A 95 10.38 -14.87 9.15
N ASN A 96 10.94 -14.59 7.98
CA ASN A 96 12.37 -14.57 7.78
C ASN A 96 12.90 -13.23 8.33
N HIS A 97 13.71 -13.26 9.38
CA HIS A 97 14.22 -12.04 10.03
C HIS A 97 15.16 -11.25 9.09
N HIS A 98 14.57 -10.45 8.21
CA HIS A 98 15.27 -9.65 7.22
C HIS A 98 15.87 -8.38 7.82
N GLN A 99 16.92 -7.86 7.18
CA GLN A 99 17.51 -6.58 7.55
C GLN A 99 16.55 -5.43 7.25
N LYS A 100 16.71 -4.31 7.98
CA LYS A 100 15.91 -3.07 7.81
C LYS A 100 15.78 -2.65 6.35
N ARG A 101 16.89 -2.71 5.59
CA ARG A 101 16.93 -2.38 4.16
C ARG A 101 16.01 -3.26 3.32
N THR A 102 16.12 -4.59 3.47
CA THR A 102 15.28 -5.53 2.72
C THR A 102 13.80 -5.35 3.05
N ILE A 103 13.46 -5.10 4.32
CA ILE A 103 12.08 -4.80 4.73
C ILE A 103 11.56 -3.55 4.04
N PHE A 104 12.37 -2.49 4.00
CA PHE A 104 11.99 -1.24 3.32
C PHE A 104 11.79 -1.45 1.81
N ILE A 105 12.73 -2.10 1.12
CA ILE A 105 12.62 -2.39 -0.31
C ILE A 105 11.36 -3.22 -0.61
N VAL A 106 11.08 -4.27 0.18
CA VAL A 106 9.86 -5.07 0.02
C VAL A 106 8.61 -4.23 0.20
N ALA A 107 8.57 -3.34 1.20
CA ALA A 107 7.43 -2.45 1.40
C ALA A 107 7.19 -1.55 0.17
N LEU A 108 8.24 -0.97 -0.42
CA LEU A 108 8.14 -0.17 -1.63
C LEU A 108 7.69 -1.01 -2.83
N SER A 109 8.29 -2.19 -3.04
CA SER A 109 7.98 -3.07 -4.16
C SER A 109 6.54 -3.57 -4.11
N ILE A 110 6.05 -3.99 -2.94
CA ILE A 110 4.65 -4.42 -2.76
C ILE A 110 3.71 -3.22 -2.92
N ALA A 111 4.06 -2.03 -2.43
CA ALA A 111 3.22 -0.85 -2.60
C ALA A 111 3.03 -0.48 -4.06
N ASN A 112 4.13 -0.45 -4.82
CA ASN A 112 4.06 -0.25 -6.26
C ASN A 112 3.29 -1.38 -6.94
N GLY A 113 3.54 -2.64 -6.58
CA GLY A 113 2.80 -3.80 -7.12
C GLY A 113 1.29 -3.71 -6.89
N ILE A 114 0.86 -3.33 -5.68
CA ILE A 114 -0.54 -3.05 -5.36
C ILE A 114 -1.06 -1.89 -6.20
N ASN A 115 -0.29 -0.80 -6.32
CA ASN A 115 -0.71 0.35 -7.11
C ASN A 115 -0.93 -0.02 -8.60
N GLN A 116 -0.03 -0.81 -9.19
CA GLN A 116 -0.20 -1.33 -10.55
C GLN A 116 -1.36 -2.33 -10.65
N TRP A 117 -1.55 -3.17 -9.64
CA TRP A 117 -2.67 -4.11 -9.61
C TRP A 117 -4.03 -3.39 -9.52
N ILE A 118 -4.13 -2.30 -8.76
CA ILE A 118 -5.33 -1.44 -8.72
C ILE A 118 -5.63 -0.90 -10.12
N TYR A 119 -4.62 -0.41 -10.84
CA TYR A 119 -4.80 0.05 -12.23
C TYR A 119 -5.32 -1.08 -13.13
N LEU A 120 -4.68 -2.25 -13.08
CA LEU A 120 -5.08 -3.43 -13.85
C LEU A 120 -6.54 -3.82 -13.57
N VAL A 121 -6.96 -3.81 -12.31
CA VAL A 121 -8.37 -4.08 -11.94
C VAL A 121 -9.29 -3.02 -12.52
N MET A 122 -8.93 -1.74 -12.44
CA MET A 122 -9.76 -0.68 -13.00
C MET A 122 -9.90 -0.81 -14.52
N GLU A 123 -8.81 -1.09 -15.23
CA GLU A 123 -8.82 -1.30 -16.67
C GLU A 123 -9.66 -2.52 -17.07
N LYS A 124 -9.39 -3.68 -16.47
CA LYS A 124 -10.06 -4.95 -16.78
C LYS A 124 -11.57 -4.93 -16.53
N TYR A 125 -12.02 -4.16 -15.54
CA TYR A 125 -13.43 -4.11 -15.15
C TYR A 125 -14.13 -2.80 -15.59
N ASN A 126 -13.55 -2.04 -16.53
CA ASN A 126 -14.12 -0.80 -17.09
C ASN A 126 -14.43 0.26 -16.03
N LEU A 127 -13.49 0.50 -15.11
CA LEU A 127 -13.56 1.50 -14.04
C LEU A 127 -12.53 2.63 -14.24
N MET A 128 -12.14 2.92 -15.48
CA MET A 128 -11.14 3.95 -15.76
C MET A 128 -11.58 5.36 -15.36
N ASP A 129 -12.88 5.59 -15.22
CA ASP A 129 -13.41 6.82 -14.62
C ASP A 129 -12.98 7.01 -13.15
N LEU A 130 -12.79 5.92 -12.40
CA LEU A 130 -12.23 5.99 -11.04
C LEU A 130 -10.75 6.33 -11.07
N TYR A 131 -9.99 5.76 -12.01
CA TYR A 131 -8.56 6.05 -12.19
C TYR A 131 -8.34 7.54 -12.46
N GLU A 132 -9.06 8.13 -13.41
CA GLU A 132 -8.91 9.56 -13.74
C GLU A 132 -9.22 10.45 -12.53
N ARG A 133 -10.24 10.11 -11.73
CA ARG A 133 -10.54 10.82 -10.48
C ARG A 133 -9.43 10.65 -9.44
N ASN A 134 -8.87 9.45 -9.28
CA ASN A 134 -7.79 9.15 -8.34
C ASN A 134 -6.47 9.84 -8.71
N LYS A 135 -6.23 10.07 -10.00
CA LYS A 135 -5.05 10.80 -10.47
C LYS A 135 -5.09 12.28 -10.05
N ALA A 136 -6.28 12.88 -10.08
CA ALA A 136 -6.46 14.30 -9.79
C ALA A 136 -6.55 14.61 -8.27
N ARG A 137 -6.81 13.61 -7.43
CA ARG A 137 -7.02 13.80 -5.98
C ARG A 137 -5.99 13.06 -5.14
N ARG A 138 -5.79 13.53 -3.91
CA ARG A 138 -5.11 12.75 -2.86
C ARG A 138 -6.12 11.75 -2.29
N TYR A 139 -6.02 10.49 -2.68
CA TYR A 139 -7.01 9.47 -2.34
C TYR A 139 -7.18 9.31 -0.83
N PHE A 140 -6.09 9.30 -0.07
CA PHE A 140 -6.12 9.17 1.40
C PHE A 140 -6.62 10.42 2.14
N ASP A 141 -6.85 11.53 1.43
CA ASP A 141 -7.52 12.72 1.97
C ASP A 141 -9.03 12.74 1.64
N SER A 142 -9.53 11.78 0.84
CA SER A 142 -10.92 11.83 0.32
C SER A 142 -12.00 11.78 1.39
N HIS A 143 -11.72 11.25 2.59
CA HIS A 143 -12.66 11.22 3.71
C HIS A 143 -12.79 12.59 4.41
N LEU A 144 -11.89 13.53 4.14
CA LEU A 144 -11.93 14.91 4.64
C LEU A 144 -12.73 15.84 3.72
N GLY A 145 -13.26 15.31 2.62
CA GLY A 145 -14.08 16.05 1.67
C GLY A 145 -15.45 16.45 2.23
N ASN A 146 -16.18 17.23 1.45
CA ASN A 146 -17.56 17.57 1.77
C ASN A 146 -18.49 16.33 1.62
N PRO A 147 -19.74 16.38 2.13
CA PRO A 147 -20.65 15.22 2.10
C PRO A 147 -20.88 14.60 0.72
N GLU A 148 -20.89 15.40 -0.35
CA GLU A 148 -21.07 14.90 -1.72
C GLU A 148 -19.82 14.17 -2.21
N GLU A 149 -18.63 14.70 -1.90
CA GLU A 149 -17.36 14.04 -2.20
C GLU A 149 -17.22 12.70 -1.46
N ILE A 150 -17.66 12.64 -0.20
CA ILE A 150 -17.69 11.41 0.61
C ILE A 150 -18.66 10.40 0.02
N LYS A 151 -19.83 10.84 -0.45
CA LYS A 151 -20.80 9.96 -1.12
C LYS A 151 -20.23 9.37 -2.40
N ILE A 152 -19.63 10.22 -3.25
CA ILE A 152 -18.94 9.78 -4.48
C ILE A 152 -17.80 8.80 -4.14
N LEU A 153 -17.05 9.07 -3.07
CA LEU A 153 -16.03 8.15 -2.59
C LEU A 153 -16.64 6.79 -2.26
N ALA A 154 -17.72 6.73 -1.47
CA ALA A 154 -18.37 5.48 -1.08
C ALA A 154 -18.88 4.68 -2.29
N GLU A 155 -19.48 5.34 -3.28
CA GLU A 155 -19.91 4.70 -4.53
C GLU A 155 -18.72 4.12 -5.32
N ASN A 156 -17.62 4.87 -5.42
CA ASN A 156 -16.39 4.41 -6.05
C ASN A 156 -15.77 3.22 -5.30
N GLN A 157 -15.75 3.26 -3.97
CA GLN A 157 -15.29 2.15 -3.12
C GLN A 157 -16.10 0.89 -3.40
N ALA A 158 -17.44 0.97 -3.41
CA ALA A 158 -18.30 -0.17 -3.64
C ALA A 158 -18.09 -0.79 -5.04
N ARG A 159 -17.97 0.05 -6.08
CA ARG A 159 -17.67 -0.40 -7.45
C ARG A 159 -16.33 -1.11 -7.53
N PHE A 160 -15.29 -0.53 -6.94
CA PHE A 160 -13.95 -1.11 -6.96
C PHE A 160 -13.87 -2.39 -6.12
N VAL A 161 -14.44 -2.44 -4.91
CA VAL A 161 -14.54 -3.67 -4.10
C VAL A 161 -15.15 -4.81 -4.90
N LYS A 162 -16.26 -4.57 -5.60
CA LYS A 162 -16.90 -5.59 -6.44
C LYS A 162 -15.97 -6.14 -7.53
N ALA A 163 -15.14 -5.29 -8.14
CA ALA A 163 -14.15 -5.70 -9.13
C ALA A 163 -12.98 -6.45 -8.48
N SER A 164 -12.43 -5.92 -7.39
CA SER A 164 -11.33 -6.52 -6.64
C SER A 164 -11.68 -7.92 -6.13
N VAL A 165 -12.88 -8.13 -5.56
CA VAL A 165 -13.32 -9.47 -5.11
C VAL A 165 -13.36 -10.48 -6.26
N LYS A 166 -13.68 -10.04 -7.48
CA LYS A 166 -13.63 -10.92 -8.66
C LYS A 166 -12.19 -11.20 -9.06
N GLU A 167 -11.32 -10.19 -9.08
CA GLU A 167 -9.93 -10.34 -9.49
C GLU A 167 -9.10 -11.16 -8.50
N LEU A 168 -9.37 -11.03 -7.20
CA LEU A 168 -8.73 -11.79 -6.12
C LEU A 168 -9.01 -13.30 -6.21
N LYS A 169 -10.06 -13.72 -6.91
CA LYS A 169 -10.32 -15.15 -7.21
C LYS A 169 -9.38 -15.70 -8.28
N THR A 170 -8.68 -14.84 -9.00
CA THR A 170 -7.61 -15.22 -9.93
C THR A 170 -6.27 -15.27 -9.20
N ASN A 171 -5.22 -15.75 -9.87
CA ASN A 171 -3.88 -15.77 -9.26
C ASN A 171 -3.10 -14.45 -9.41
N SER A 172 -3.70 -13.39 -9.98
CA SER A 172 -2.97 -12.16 -10.32
C SER A 172 -2.37 -11.45 -9.10
N PHE A 173 -3.15 -11.33 -8.02
CA PHE A 173 -2.70 -10.71 -6.78
C PHE A 173 -1.58 -11.52 -6.10
N ASN A 174 -1.78 -12.84 -5.97
CA ASN A 174 -0.78 -13.72 -5.35
C ASN A 174 0.55 -13.75 -6.11
N GLN A 175 0.49 -13.83 -7.44
CA GLN A 175 1.68 -13.80 -8.28
C GLN A 175 2.40 -12.45 -8.18
N MET A 176 1.65 -11.34 -8.13
CA MET A 176 2.22 -10.00 -7.93
C MET A 176 2.98 -9.92 -6.61
N ILE A 177 2.39 -10.34 -5.48
CA ILE A 177 3.06 -10.31 -4.18
C ILE A 177 4.33 -11.16 -4.17
N LYS A 178 4.26 -12.38 -4.73
CA LYS A 178 5.44 -13.25 -4.84
C LYS A 178 6.56 -12.56 -5.61
N ASN A 179 6.26 -12.03 -6.80
CA ASN A 179 7.25 -11.35 -7.64
C ASN A 179 7.87 -10.15 -6.91
N CYS A 180 7.05 -9.34 -6.23
CA CYS A 180 7.54 -8.19 -5.46
C CYS A 180 8.51 -8.61 -4.34
N CYS A 181 8.21 -9.70 -3.61
CA CYS A 181 9.12 -10.22 -2.59
C CYS A 181 10.42 -10.75 -3.20
N ASP A 182 10.34 -11.56 -4.25
CA ASP A 182 11.51 -12.18 -4.89
C ASP A 182 12.44 -11.11 -5.51
N GLU A 183 11.86 -10.12 -6.21
CA GLU A 183 12.62 -9.02 -6.82
C GLU A 183 13.27 -8.12 -5.78
N ALA A 184 12.56 -7.77 -4.71
CA ALA A 184 13.09 -6.95 -3.62
C ALA A 184 14.26 -7.63 -2.89
N ILE A 185 14.22 -8.96 -2.72
CA ILE A 185 15.36 -9.72 -2.18
C ILE A 185 16.57 -9.58 -3.11
N ASN A 186 16.38 -9.73 -4.43
CA ASN A 186 17.45 -9.59 -5.41
C ASN A 186 18.04 -8.18 -5.41
N ILE A 187 17.21 -7.14 -5.41
CA ILE A 187 17.65 -5.74 -5.28
C ILE A 187 18.45 -5.59 -3.99
N SER A 188 17.93 -6.04 -2.85
CA SER A 188 18.63 -5.93 -1.58
C SER A 188 20.01 -6.60 -1.59
N MET A 189 20.17 -7.75 -2.25
CA MET A 189 21.45 -8.45 -2.35
C MET A 189 22.48 -7.69 -3.19
N GLN A 190 22.06 -7.03 -4.27
CA GLN A 190 22.96 -6.24 -5.12
C GLN A 190 23.61 -5.08 -4.35
N TYR A 191 22.89 -4.51 -3.37
CA TYR A 191 23.39 -3.41 -2.53
C TYR A 191 24.10 -3.88 -1.25
N SER A 192 24.16 -5.20 -0.99
CA SER A 192 24.88 -5.78 0.16
C SER A 192 26.38 -6.00 -0.12
N HIS A 193 26.83 -5.76 -1.35
CA HIS A 193 28.22 -5.95 -1.80
C HIS A 193 29.01 -4.63 -1.97
N ILE A 194 28.48 -3.52 -1.44
CA ILE A 194 29.12 -2.20 -1.36
C ILE A 194 29.20 -1.84 0.12
#